data_AF-A0A3S4TWL5-F1
#
_entry.id   AF-A0A3S4TWL5-F1
#
_cell.length_a   1.000
_cell.length_b   1.000
_cell.length_c   1.000
_cell.angle_alpha   90.00
_cell.angle_beta   90.00
_cell.angle_gamma   90.00
#
_symmetry.space_group_name_H-M   'P 1'
#
loop_
_entity.id
_entity.type
_entity.pdbx_description
1 polymer ?
#
loop_
_entity_poly.entity_id
_entity_poly.type
_entity_poly.pdbx_seq_one_letter_code
_entity_poly.pdbx_strand_id
1 'polypeptide(L)'
;MNLLDWVSDIRPQRPINGIILVVELPNLIASNHSDRQALAVILRNRIREITEQFGARIPVYVVLNKSDLIEGFETFYGNLKQEERHQNLGFSFTLNTDAQVDNWTKEFADSYSSFVKEVEEVIFDKLATTISQEERESLYMYARQLGGMQNILLQFISDVLESDRFTTTPYVRGVYFSSIFQEGMPTDFYQAAISKQFDLPHVVPSYLPERAQRTFFTYNFFQNIIYPEAGLVSDNKKEVRRNKRKFILGTIGIIVCGVCILATWQNYFYQNKTASLKLIKLTDEFRQMTISQSMDPTGRNLLKPLNVLRQATYAYGDYEKHYLSLKILVYIRGKKSVKK
;
A
#
# COMPACT_ATOMS: atom_id res chain seq x y z
N MET A 1 -5.96 -8.88 18.01
CA MET A 1 -5.36 -7.91 17.09
C MET A 1 -5.15 -8.65 15.78
N ASN A 2 -5.94 -8.33 14.76
CA ASN A 2 -5.90 -9.04 13.47
C ASN A 2 -4.61 -8.66 12.74
N LEU A 3 -4.04 -9.56 11.93
CA LEU A 3 -2.80 -9.28 11.17
C LEU A 3 -2.95 -8.02 10.31
N LEU A 4 -4.13 -7.83 9.70
CA LEU A 4 -4.42 -6.68 8.85
C LEU A 4 -4.43 -5.36 9.64
N ASP A 5 -4.82 -5.38 10.92
CA ASP A 5 -4.80 -4.19 11.79
C ASP A 5 -3.36 -3.81 12.10
N TRP A 6 -2.53 -4.78 12.46
CA TRP A 6 -1.11 -4.56 12.75
C TRP A 6 -0.35 -3.99 11.54
N VAL A 7 -0.61 -4.51 10.34
CA VAL A 7 -0.01 -4.00 9.10
C VAL A 7 -0.46 -2.56 8.81
N SER A 8 -1.73 -2.25 9.05
CA SER A 8 -2.29 -0.90 8.87
C SER A 8 -1.63 0.13 9.79
N ASP A 9 -1.30 -0.26 11.03
CA ASP A 9 -0.67 0.63 12.00
C ASP A 9 0.77 0.98 11.62
N ILE A 10 1.54 0.00 11.09
CA ILE A 10 2.95 0.20 10.72
C ILE A 10 3.08 0.89 9.36
N ARG A 11 2.20 0.58 8.39
CA ARG A 11 2.27 1.11 7.01
C ARG A 11 0.94 1.72 6.56
N PRO A 12 0.50 2.84 7.14
CA PRO A 12 -0.84 3.39 6.93
C PRO A 12 -1.13 3.85 5.49
N GLN A 13 -0.09 4.21 4.72
CA GLN A 13 -0.27 4.67 3.32
C GLN A 13 -0.29 3.51 2.31
N ARG A 14 0.47 2.43 2.57
CA ARG A 14 0.61 1.25 1.70
C ARG A 14 0.76 -0.01 2.57
N PRO A 15 -0.35 -0.56 3.07
CA PRO A 15 -0.31 -1.68 4.00
C PRO A 15 0.20 -2.97 3.34
N ILE A 16 -0.27 -3.28 2.12
CA ILE A 16 0.20 -4.45 1.37
C ILE A 16 0.60 -4.08 -0.06
N ASN A 17 1.55 -4.84 -0.64
CA ASN A 17 2.07 -4.63 -1.99
C ASN A 17 1.36 -5.46 -3.07
N GLY A 18 0.56 -6.45 -2.68
CA GLY A 18 -0.10 -7.36 -3.61
C GLY A 18 -0.66 -8.59 -2.90
N ILE A 19 -1.46 -9.36 -3.62
CA ILE A 19 -2.05 -10.63 -3.19
C ILE A 19 -1.56 -11.71 -4.13
N ILE A 20 -1.05 -12.81 -3.58
CA ILE A 20 -0.75 -14.02 -4.36
C ILE A 20 -1.91 -14.99 -4.11
N LEU A 21 -2.71 -15.23 -5.14
CA LEU A 21 -3.81 -16.18 -5.12
C LEU A 21 -3.29 -17.56 -5.54
N VAL A 22 -2.97 -18.39 -4.56
CA VAL A 22 -2.51 -19.76 -4.80
C VAL A 22 -3.70 -20.69 -4.90
N VAL A 23 -3.82 -21.40 -6.02
CA VAL A 23 -4.91 -22.33 -6.30
C VAL A 23 -4.33 -23.67 -6.70
N GLU A 24 -4.82 -24.74 -6.09
CA GLU A 24 -4.39 -26.10 -6.45
C GLU A 24 -5.03 -26.50 -7.77
N LEU A 25 -4.19 -26.64 -8.79
CA LEU A 25 -4.62 -26.87 -10.17
C LEU A 25 -5.41 -28.19 -10.34
N PRO A 26 -4.96 -29.34 -9.79
CA PRO A 26 -5.70 -30.60 -9.94
C PRO A 26 -7.10 -30.55 -9.33
N ASN A 27 -7.20 -29.97 -8.13
CA ASN A 27 -8.46 -29.86 -7.42
C ASN A 27 -9.43 -28.95 -8.18
N LEU A 28 -8.94 -27.86 -8.76
CA LEU A 28 -9.76 -26.95 -9.57
C LEU A 28 -10.35 -27.65 -10.80
N ILE A 29 -9.56 -28.45 -11.51
CA ILE A 29 -10.00 -29.13 -12.73
C ILE A 29 -10.98 -30.26 -12.39
N ALA A 30 -10.67 -31.08 -11.38
CA ALA A 30 -11.47 -32.22 -10.97
C ALA A 30 -12.81 -31.83 -10.30
N SER A 31 -12.89 -30.63 -9.73
CA SER A 31 -14.10 -30.11 -9.09
C SER A 31 -15.25 -29.95 -10.09
N ASN A 32 -16.47 -30.18 -9.62
CA ASN A 32 -17.66 -29.87 -10.40
C ASN A 32 -17.89 -28.33 -10.47
N HIS A 33 -18.85 -27.90 -11.28
CA HIS A 33 -19.13 -26.47 -11.45
C HIS A 33 -19.59 -25.78 -10.15
N SER A 34 -20.44 -26.41 -9.33
CA SER A 34 -20.94 -25.83 -8.09
C SER A 34 -19.83 -25.62 -7.05
N ASP A 35 -18.92 -26.59 -6.93
CA ASP A 35 -17.80 -26.53 -5.98
C ASP A 35 -16.81 -25.44 -6.38
N ARG A 36 -16.56 -25.30 -7.69
CA ARG A 36 -15.76 -24.19 -8.23
C ARG A 36 -16.38 -22.84 -7.93
N GLN A 37 -17.69 -22.68 -8.12
CA GLN A 37 -18.39 -21.44 -7.80
C GLN A 37 -18.36 -21.13 -6.31
N ALA A 38 -18.58 -22.12 -5.45
CA ALA A 38 -18.51 -21.95 -4.00
C ALA A 38 -17.11 -21.49 -3.55
N LEU A 39 -16.05 -22.12 -4.07
CA LEU A 39 -14.68 -21.71 -3.83
C LEU A 39 -14.42 -20.28 -4.34
N ALA A 40 -14.90 -19.95 -5.53
CA ALA A 40 -14.74 -18.63 -6.10
C ALA A 40 -15.36 -17.54 -5.22
N VAL A 41 -16.57 -17.77 -4.70
CA VAL A 41 -17.25 -16.86 -3.78
C VAL A 41 -16.46 -16.65 -2.48
N ILE A 42 -15.90 -17.72 -1.91
CA ILE A 42 -15.07 -17.63 -0.69
C ILE A 42 -13.84 -16.76 -0.94
N LEU A 43 -13.10 -17.04 -2.02
CA LEU A 43 -11.88 -16.31 -2.37
C LEU A 43 -12.17 -14.84 -2.70
N ARG A 44 -13.23 -14.59 -3.47
CA ARG A 44 -13.70 -13.24 -3.80
C ARG A 44 -14.04 -12.45 -2.54
N ASN A 45 -14.78 -13.03 -1.62
CA ASN A 45 -15.11 -12.37 -0.34
C ASN A 45 -13.86 -12.02 0.46
N ARG A 46 -12.86 -12.90 0.47
CA ARG A 46 -11.59 -12.65 1.18
C ARG A 46 -10.77 -11.53 0.52
N ILE A 47 -10.68 -11.52 -0.81
CA ILE A 47 -10.01 -10.45 -1.55
C ILE A 47 -10.74 -9.12 -1.31
N ARG A 48 -12.08 -9.13 -1.32
CA ARG A 48 -12.90 -7.95 -1.05
C ARG A 48 -12.67 -7.38 0.36
N GLU A 49 -12.65 -8.24 1.38
CA GLU A 49 -12.37 -7.81 2.76
C GLU A 49 -11.03 -7.06 2.84
N ILE A 50 -10.01 -7.59 2.17
CA ILE A 50 -8.67 -6.99 2.09
C ILE A 50 -8.70 -5.65 1.34
N THR A 51 -9.31 -5.59 0.16
CA THR A 51 -9.36 -4.35 -0.65
C THR A 51 -10.19 -3.24 0.01
N GLU A 52 -11.29 -3.59 0.69
CA GLU A 52 -12.14 -2.65 1.42
C GLU A 52 -11.47 -2.07 2.67
N GLN A 53 -10.76 -2.91 3.42
CA GLN A 53 -10.00 -2.49 4.60
C GLN A 53 -8.94 -1.45 4.22
N PHE A 54 -8.23 -1.68 3.11
CA PHE A 54 -7.13 -0.82 2.69
C PHE A 54 -7.54 0.33 1.75
N GLY A 55 -8.74 0.28 1.15
CA GLY A 55 -9.25 1.37 0.31
C GLY A 55 -8.38 1.68 -0.92
N ALA A 56 -7.66 0.66 -1.40
CA ALA A 56 -6.71 0.73 -2.51
C ALA A 56 -7.00 -0.38 -3.52
N ARG A 57 -6.66 -0.15 -4.79
CA ARG A 57 -6.60 -1.23 -5.78
C ARG A 57 -5.30 -2.00 -5.58
N ILE A 58 -5.41 -3.32 -5.48
CA ILE A 58 -4.32 -4.20 -5.09
C ILE A 58 -4.05 -5.18 -6.24
N PRO A 59 -2.78 -5.36 -6.66
CA PRO A 59 -2.44 -6.34 -7.67
C PRO A 59 -2.62 -7.76 -7.13
N VAL A 60 -3.22 -8.61 -7.95
CA VAL A 60 -3.47 -10.02 -7.67
C VAL A 60 -2.73 -10.87 -8.70
N TYR A 61 -1.86 -11.75 -8.20
CA TYR A 61 -1.09 -12.71 -9.00
C TYR A 61 -1.69 -14.09 -8.80
N VAL A 62 -2.17 -14.73 -9.86
CA VAL A 62 -2.74 -16.08 -9.77
C VAL A 62 -1.62 -17.10 -9.95
N VAL A 63 -1.46 -17.99 -8.98
CA VAL A 63 -0.47 -19.07 -9.01
C VAL A 63 -1.20 -20.41 -8.95
N LEU A 64 -1.15 -21.13 -10.06
CA LEU A 64 -1.66 -22.48 -10.20
C LEU A 64 -0.59 -23.46 -9.70
N ASN A 65 -0.75 -23.91 -8.46
CA ASN A 65 0.20 -24.81 -7.80
C ASN A 65 -0.15 -26.27 -8.09
N LYS A 66 0.83 -27.16 -7.85
CA LYS A 66 0.76 -28.60 -8.12
C LYS A 66 0.56 -28.91 -9.60
N SER A 67 1.20 -28.13 -10.47
CA SER A 67 1.17 -28.39 -11.92
C SER A 67 1.83 -29.72 -12.30
N ASP A 68 2.70 -30.25 -11.42
CA ASP A 68 3.34 -31.56 -11.55
C ASP A 68 2.38 -32.75 -11.47
N LEU A 69 1.17 -32.53 -10.93
CA LEU A 69 0.14 -33.56 -10.88
C LEU A 69 -0.67 -33.67 -12.17
N ILE A 70 -0.39 -32.84 -13.18
CA ILE A 70 -0.90 -33.05 -14.54
C ILE A 70 -0.11 -34.20 -15.16
N GLU A 71 -0.81 -35.18 -15.72
CA GLU A 71 -0.15 -36.29 -16.42
C GLU A 71 0.70 -35.77 -17.59
N GLY A 72 1.91 -36.29 -17.71
CA GLY A 72 2.90 -35.88 -18.72
C GLY A 72 3.73 -34.65 -18.36
N PHE A 73 3.47 -34.00 -17.21
CA PHE A 73 4.32 -32.92 -16.73
C PHE A 73 5.78 -33.38 -16.53
N GLU A 74 5.99 -34.51 -15.86
CA GLU A 74 7.36 -35.02 -15.59
C GLU A 74 8.05 -35.46 -16.89
N THR A 75 7.32 -36.09 -17.81
CA THR A 75 7.82 -36.43 -19.15
C THR A 75 8.26 -35.17 -19.91
N PHE A 76 7.52 -34.07 -19.76
CA PHE A 76 7.82 -32.82 -20.44
C PHE A 76 8.92 -32.00 -19.76
N TYR A 77 8.94 -31.88 -18.43
CA TYR A 77 9.87 -31.00 -17.70
C TYR A 77 10.97 -31.72 -16.92
N GLY A 78 10.95 -33.05 -16.81
CA GLY A 78 11.89 -33.82 -15.98
C GLY A 78 13.36 -33.67 -16.38
N ASN A 79 13.61 -33.38 -17.66
CA ASN A 79 14.94 -33.16 -18.23
C ASN A 79 15.43 -31.70 -18.15
N LEU A 80 14.63 -30.77 -17.61
CA LEU A 80 15.06 -29.38 -17.44
C LEU A 80 16.26 -29.29 -16.50
N LYS A 81 17.24 -28.48 -16.88
CA LYS A 81 18.35 -28.06 -16.02
C LYS A 81 17.82 -27.16 -14.90
N GLN A 82 18.61 -27.00 -13.83
CA GLN A 82 18.22 -26.18 -12.69
C GLN A 82 17.87 -24.74 -13.09
N GLU A 83 18.68 -24.12 -13.96
CA GLU A 83 18.45 -22.76 -14.45
C GLU A 83 17.09 -22.62 -15.15
N GLU A 84 16.71 -23.61 -15.97
CA GLU A 84 15.43 -23.65 -16.67
C GLU A 84 14.26 -23.87 -15.71
N ARG A 85 14.43 -24.73 -14.69
CA ARG A 85 13.42 -24.91 -13.62
C ARG A 85 13.21 -23.65 -12.79
N HIS A 86 14.21 -22.77 -12.71
CA HIS A 86 14.08 -21.50 -12.00
C HIS A 86 13.32 -20.44 -12.80
N GLN A 87 13.19 -20.59 -14.13
CA GLN A 87 12.43 -19.65 -14.95
C GLN A 87 10.95 -19.68 -14.57
N ASN A 88 10.24 -18.58 -14.81
CA ASN A 88 8.82 -18.52 -14.48
C ASN A 88 8.02 -19.18 -15.61
N LEU A 89 7.02 -19.99 -15.26
CA LEU A 89 6.09 -20.57 -16.22
C LEU A 89 4.75 -19.84 -16.12
N GLY A 90 4.25 -19.34 -17.26
CA GLY A 90 3.00 -18.57 -17.34
C GLY A 90 3.21 -17.20 -17.98
N PHE A 91 2.28 -16.27 -17.75
CA PHE A 91 2.24 -14.99 -18.44
C PHE A 91 1.72 -13.86 -17.56
N SER A 92 2.19 -12.65 -17.84
CA SER A 92 1.81 -11.42 -17.13
C SER A 92 0.98 -10.53 -18.07
N PHE A 93 -0.04 -9.87 -17.54
CA PHE A 93 -0.90 -8.96 -18.29
C PHE A 93 -0.26 -7.58 -18.44
N THR A 94 -0.79 -6.79 -19.37
CA THR A 94 -0.38 -5.40 -19.52
C THR A 94 -0.91 -4.53 -18.37
N LEU A 95 -0.16 -3.47 -18.05
CA LEU A 95 -0.55 -2.49 -17.04
C LEU A 95 -1.50 -1.48 -17.68
N ASN A 96 -2.80 -1.76 -17.64
CA ASN A 96 -3.80 -0.78 -18.06
C ASN A 96 -3.98 0.27 -16.97
N THR A 97 -3.39 1.43 -17.21
CA THR A 97 -3.44 2.60 -16.30
C THR A 97 -4.79 3.31 -16.35
N ASP A 98 -5.56 3.09 -17.42
CA ASP A 98 -6.87 3.71 -17.62
C ASP A 98 -8.00 2.90 -16.98
N ALA A 99 -8.74 3.57 -16.09
CA ALA A 99 -9.74 2.98 -15.21
C ALA A 99 -11.00 2.44 -15.90
N GLN A 100 -11.07 2.43 -17.24
CA GLN A 100 -12.33 2.24 -17.97
C GLN A 100 -12.52 0.88 -18.65
N VAL A 101 -11.48 0.07 -18.85
CA VAL A 101 -11.66 -1.29 -19.40
C VAL A 101 -10.62 -2.26 -18.84
N ASP A 102 -11.01 -3.06 -17.85
CA ASP A 102 -10.24 -4.22 -17.39
C ASP A 102 -10.37 -5.34 -18.45
N ASN A 103 -9.52 -5.29 -19.48
CA ASN A 103 -9.52 -6.26 -20.59
C ASN A 103 -8.65 -7.51 -20.33
N TRP A 104 -8.32 -7.78 -19.08
CA TRP A 104 -7.42 -8.88 -18.71
C TRP A 104 -7.99 -10.26 -19.11
N THR A 105 -9.32 -10.40 -19.22
CA THR A 105 -9.97 -11.65 -19.64
C THR A 105 -9.63 -11.99 -21.10
N LYS A 106 -9.59 -10.99 -21.97
CA LYS A 106 -9.13 -11.17 -23.36
C LYS A 106 -7.64 -11.46 -23.40
N GLU A 107 -6.84 -10.70 -22.65
CA GLU A 107 -5.38 -10.94 -22.57
C GLU A 107 -5.07 -12.35 -22.03
N PHE A 108 -5.87 -12.85 -21.08
CA PHE A 108 -5.78 -14.23 -20.61
C PHE A 108 -6.06 -15.21 -21.74
N ALA A 109 -7.16 -15.05 -22.48
CA ALA A 109 -7.52 -15.97 -23.56
C ALA A 109 -6.43 -16.03 -24.63
N ASP A 110 -5.95 -14.87 -25.07
CA ASP A 110 -4.90 -14.74 -26.07
C ASP A 110 -3.57 -15.32 -25.56
N SER A 111 -3.13 -14.93 -24.36
CA SER A 111 -1.85 -15.36 -23.78
C SER A 111 -1.83 -16.85 -23.43
N TYR A 112 -2.95 -17.40 -22.95
CA TYR A 112 -3.08 -18.82 -22.67
C TYR A 112 -3.03 -19.64 -23.96
N SER A 113 -3.72 -19.19 -25.01
CA SER A 113 -3.67 -19.87 -26.31
C SER A 113 -2.25 -19.86 -26.90
N SER A 114 -1.53 -18.74 -26.78
CA SER A 114 -0.12 -18.66 -27.19
C SER A 114 0.77 -19.59 -26.35
N PHE A 115 0.57 -19.63 -25.03
CA PHE A 115 1.29 -20.51 -24.12
C PHE A 115 1.09 -21.99 -24.47
N VAL A 116 -0.15 -22.42 -24.71
CA VAL A 116 -0.44 -23.81 -25.12
C VAL A 116 0.23 -24.13 -26.45
N LYS A 117 0.18 -23.20 -27.41
CA LYS A 117 0.81 -23.39 -28.72
C LYS A 117 2.33 -23.56 -28.62
N GLU A 118 3.01 -22.75 -27.81
CA GLU A 118 4.45 -22.92 -27.56
C GLU A 118 4.77 -24.30 -26.96
N VAL A 119 3.95 -24.76 -26.01
CA VAL A 119 4.10 -26.11 -25.44
C VAL A 119 3.89 -27.19 -26.50
N GLU A 120 2.88 -27.05 -27.37
CA GLU A 120 2.60 -27.98 -28.47
C GLU A 120 3.76 -28.04 -29.49
N GLU A 121 4.38 -26.91 -29.82
CA GLU A 121 5.55 -26.84 -30.70
C GLU A 121 6.74 -27.61 -30.09
N VAL A 122 7.03 -27.40 -28.81
CA VAL A 122 8.09 -28.15 -28.10
C VAL A 122 7.76 -29.64 -28.01
N ILE A 123 6.50 -30.01 -27.80
CA ILE A 123 6.07 -31.41 -27.79
C ILE A 123 6.31 -32.04 -29.17
N PHE A 124 5.98 -31.35 -30.26
CA PHE A 124 6.19 -31.86 -31.61
C PHE A 124 7.67 -32.21 -31.87
N ASP A 125 8.59 -31.33 -31.48
CA ASP A 125 10.03 -31.57 -31.58
C ASP A 125 10.49 -32.76 -30.72
N LYS A 126 9.93 -32.89 -29.51
CA LYS A 126 10.22 -34.03 -28.63
C LYS A 126 9.69 -35.34 -29.18
N LEU A 127 8.50 -35.36 -29.78
CA LEU A 127 7.90 -36.56 -30.37
C LEU A 127 8.78 -37.14 -31.49
N ALA A 128 9.48 -36.28 -32.24
CA ALA A 128 10.41 -36.72 -33.29
C ALA A 128 11.62 -37.50 -32.75
N THR A 129 12.02 -37.27 -31.50
CA THR A 129 13.19 -37.90 -30.85
C THR A 129 12.82 -38.96 -29.81
N THR A 130 11.55 -39.04 -29.42
CA THR A 130 11.05 -39.96 -28.38
C THR A 130 10.97 -41.40 -28.91
N ILE A 131 11.46 -42.35 -28.11
CA ILE A 131 11.57 -43.77 -28.50
C ILE A 131 10.39 -44.60 -27.98
N SER A 132 9.93 -44.36 -26.75
CA SER A 132 8.85 -45.13 -26.13
C SER A 132 7.46 -44.65 -26.56
N GLN A 133 6.55 -45.59 -26.82
CA GLN A 133 5.14 -45.29 -27.09
C GLN A 133 4.47 -44.61 -25.89
N GLU A 134 4.78 -45.06 -24.68
CA GLU A 134 4.23 -44.53 -23.42
C GLU A 134 4.63 -43.05 -23.20
N GLU A 135 5.88 -42.70 -23.50
CA GLU A 135 6.35 -41.31 -23.42
C GLU A 135 5.65 -40.41 -24.45
N ARG A 136 5.42 -40.90 -25.67
CA ARG A 136 4.68 -40.16 -26.71
C ARG A 136 3.23 -39.91 -26.31
N GLU A 137 2.56 -40.93 -25.78
CA GLU A 137 1.19 -40.82 -25.27
C GLU A 137 1.12 -39.81 -24.11
N SER A 138 2.06 -39.90 -23.17
CA SER A 138 2.16 -38.98 -22.03
C SER A 138 2.35 -37.51 -22.45
N LEU A 139 3.25 -37.24 -23.40
CA LEU A 139 3.46 -35.90 -23.96
C LEU A 139 2.22 -35.36 -24.68
N TYR A 140 1.55 -36.22 -25.46
CA TYR A 140 0.32 -35.84 -26.16
C TYR A 140 -0.82 -35.51 -25.18
N MET A 141 -0.99 -36.32 -24.13
CA MET A 141 -1.99 -36.08 -23.09
C MET A 141 -1.73 -34.76 -22.36
N TYR A 142 -0.48 -34.43 -22.08
CA TYR A 142 -0.12 -33.16 -21.44
C TYR A 142 -0.60 -31.94 -22.25
N ALA A 143 -0.33 -31.89 -23.56
CA ALA A 143 -0.82 -30.83 -24.45
C ALA A 143 -2.35 -30.75 -24.43
N ARG A 144 -3.04 -31.89 -24.54
CA ARG A 144 -4.50 -31.94 -24.56
C ARG A 144 -5.12 -31.46 -23.25
N GLN A 145 -4.55 -31.85 -22.11
CA GLN A 145 -5.01 -31.41 -20.81
C GLN A 145 -4.85 -29.89 -20.65
N LEU A 146 -3.68 -29.33 -21.02
CA LEU A 146 -3.47 -27.88 -21.00
C LEU A 146 -4.50 -27.13 -21.87
N GLY A 147 -4.73 -27.59 -23.10
CA GLY A 147 -5.73 -26.98 -23.98
C GLY A 147 -7.16 -27.04 -23.40
N GLY A 148 -7.54 -28.16 -22.79
CA GLY A 148 -8.87 -28.35 -22.20
C GLY A 148 -9.15 -27.50 -20.96
N MET A 149 -8.11 -26.99 -20.30
CA MET A 149 -8.25 -26.25 -19.03
C MET A 149 -8.54 -24.76 -19.21
N GLN A 150 -8.34 -24.19 -20.41
CA GLN A 150 -8.44 -22.75 -20.65
C GLN A 150 -9.76 -22.15 -20.16
N ASN A 151 -10.88 -22.74 -20.56
CA ASN A 151 -12.22 -22.24 -20.23
C ASN A 151 -12.52 -22.36 -18.74
N ILE A 152 -12.08 -23.46 -18.10
CA ILE A 152 -12.26 -23.68 -16.67
C ILE A 152 -11.49 -22.61 -15.87
N LEU A 153 -10.24 -22.36 -16.26
CA LEU A 153 -9.39 -21.36 -15.62
C LEU A 153 -9.92 -19.95 -15.83
N LEU A 154 -10.30 -19.59 -17.07
CA LEU A 154 -10.86 -18.28 -17.39
C LEU A 154 -12.12 -18.01 -16.58
N GLN A 155 -13.06 -18.97 -16.56
CA GLN A 155 -14.30 -18.82 -15.81
C GLN A 155 -14.03 -18.65 -14.31
N PHE A 156 -13.22 -19.55 -13.73
CA PHE A 156 -12.94 -19.51 -12.29
C PHE A 156 -12.22 -18.22 -11.87
N ILE A 157 -11.19 -17.79 -12.60
CA ILE A 157 -10.46 -16.56 -12.30
C ILE A 157 -11.38 -15.35 -12.47
N SER A 158 -12.26 -15.37 -13.48
CA SER A 158 -13.27 -14.33 -13.66
C SER A 158 -14.24 -14.28 -12.48
N ASP A 159 -14.76 -15.41 -12.03
CA ASP A 159 -15.68 -15.49 -10.89
C ASP A 159 -15.04 -14.99 -9.59
N VAL A 160 -13.73 -15.23 -9.40
CA VAL A 160 -12.99 -14.75 -8.21
C VAL A 160 -12.70 -13.25 -8.28
N LEU A 161 -12.31 -12.76 -9.46
CA LEU A 161 -11.77 -11.40 -9.65
C LEU A 161 -12.74 -10.45 -10.36
N GLU A 162 -14.01 -10.85 -10.48
CA GLU A 162 -15.04 -10.09 -11.19
C GLU A 162 -15.17 -8.67 -10.62
N SER A 163 -15.30 -7.70 -11.53
CA SER A 163 -15.53 -6.31 -11.18
C SER A 163 -16.94 -6.09 -10.65
N ASP A 164 -17.05 -5.75 -9.37
CA ASP A 164 -18.32 -5.28 -8.81
C ASP A 164 -18.38 -3.75 -8.94
N ARG A 165 -19.53 -3.22 -9.36
CA ARG A 165 -19.81 -1.79 -9.41
C ARG A 165 -19.71 -1.11 -8.04
N PHE A 166 -19.85 -1.87 -6.96
CA PHE A 166 -19.82 -1.35 -5.59
C PHE A 166 -18.48 -1.56 -4.87
N THR A 167 -17.53 -2.28 -5.47
CA THR A 167 -16.24 -2.58 -4.81
C THR A 167 -15.06 -2.08 -5.62
N THR A 168 -13.91 -1.97 -4.95
CA THR A 168 -12.66 -1.60 -5.63
C THR A 168 -12.11 -2.83 -6.33
N THR A 169 -12.18 -2.85 -7.67
CA THR A 169 -11.68 -3.97 -8.49
C THR A 169 -10.21 -4.27 -8.20
N PRO A 170 -9.81 -5.52 -7.91
CA PRO A 170 -8.41 -5.89 -7.88
C PRO A 170 -7.77 -5.77 -9.27
N TYR A 171 -6.47 -5.50 -9.32
CA TYR A 171 -5.71 -5.49 -10.57
C TYR A 171 -5.18 -6.91 -10.85
N VAL A 172 -5.71 -7.60 -11.85
CA VAL A 172 -5.18 -8.92 -12.21
C VAL A 172 -3.85 -8.75 -12.95
N ARG A 173 -2.77 -9.37 -12.44
CA ARG A 173 -1.41 -9.18 -12.98
C ARG A 173 -0.89 -10.28 -13.87
N GLY A 174 -1.38 -11.49 -13.70
CA GLY A 174 -0.93 -12.62 -14.50
C GLY A 174 -1.33 -13.94 -13.89
N VAL A 175 -1.06 -14.99 -14.65
CA VAL A 175 -1.30 -16.38 -14.27
C VAL A 175 0.00 -17.15 -14.44
N TYR A 176 0.42 -17.83 -13.37
CA TYR A 176 1.68 -18.52 -13.29
C TYR A 176 1.47 -19.94 -12.79
N PHE A 177 2.33 -20.86 -13.21
CA PHE A 177 2.32 -22.26 -12.79
C PHE A 177 3.48 -22.52 -11.84
N SER A 178 3.27 -23.38 -10.85
CA SER A 178 4.30 -23.74 -9.89
C SER A 178 4.17 -25.19 -9.41
N SER A 179 5.30 -25.76 -9.01
CA SER A 179 5.37 -27.02 -8.28
C SER A 179 6.44 -26.89 -7.20
N ILE A 180 6.03 -26.98 -5.93
CA ILE A 180 6.90 -26.74 -4.77
C ILE A 180 7.31 -28.05 -4.11
N PHE A 181 6.31 -28.86 -3.73
CA PHE A 181 6.46 -30.18 -3.13
C PHE A 181 5.64 -31.17 -3.94
N GLN A 182 6.32 -32.18 -4.50
CA GLN A 182 5.72 -33.21 -5.35
C GLN A 182 5.23 -34.36 -4.47
N GLU A 183 4.08 -34.16 -3.82
CA GLU A 183 3.37 -35.20 -3.06
C GLU A 183 2.04 -35.51 -3.75
N GLY A 184 1.82 -36.79 -4.11
CA GLY A 184 0.60 -37.26 -4.77
C GLY A 184 0.85 -37.98 -6.09
N MET A 185 -0.19 -38.66 -6.60
CA MET A 185 -0.16 -39.30 -7.93
C MET A 185 -0.64 -38.30 -8.99
N PRO A 186 0.04 -38.14 -10.13
CA PRO A 186 -0.51 -37.40 -11.24
C PRO A 186 -1.82 -38.01 -11.66
N THR A 187 -2.75 -37.15 -12.02
CA THR A 187 -4.10 -37.54 -12.41
C THR A 187 -4.31 -37.11 -13.85
N ASP A 188 -4.70 -38.06 -14.71
CA ASP A 188 -5.21 -37.72 -16.04
C ASP A 188 -6.63 -37.17 -15.89
N PHE A 189 -6.77 -35.84 -16.02
CA PHE A 189 -8.08 -35.20 -15.92
C PHE A 189 -9.02 -35.57 -17.06
N TYR A 190 -8.48 -35.96 -18.23
CA TYR A 190 -9.27 -36.34 -19.39
C TYR A 190 -9.88 -37.74 -19.18
N GLN A 191 -9.06 -38.73 -18.79
CA GLN A 191 -9.56 -40.05 -18.42
C GLN A 191 -10.50 -39.99 -17.22
N ALA A 192 -10.21 -39.16 -16.21
CA ALA A 192 -11.10 -38.95 -15.08
C ALA A 192 -12.45 -38.37 -15.51
N ALA A 193 -12.46 -37.41 -16.44
CA ALA A 193 -13.69 -36.84 -16.98
C ALA A 193 -14.51 -37.85 -17.79
N ILE A 194 -13.86 -38.65 -18.65
CA ILE A 194 -14.51 -39.71 -19.44
C ILE A 194 -15.06 -40.80 -18.53
N SER A 195 -14.26 -41.29 -17.59
CA SER A 195 -14.68 -42.30 -16.61
C SER A 195 -15.91 -41.82 -15.83
N LYS A 196 -15.94 -40.56 -15.40
CA LYS A 196 -17.10 -39.96 -14.73
C LYS A 196 -18.32 -39.80 -15.63
N GLN A 197 -18.14 -39.50 -16.91
CA GLN A 197 -19.25 -39.34 -17.87
C GLN A 197 -19.88 -40.69 -18.25
N PHE A 198 -19.08 -41.75 -18.36
CA PHE A 198 -19.50 -43.07 -18.84
C PHE A 198 -19.57 -44.14 -17.74
N ASP A 199 -19.41 -43.76 -16.48
CA ASP A 199 -19.42 -44.63 -15.29
C ASP A 199 -18.45 -45.84 -15.41
N LEU A 200 -17.27 -45.58 -15.98
CA LEU A 200 -16.23 -46.59 -16.21
C LEU A 200 -15.30 -46.70 -14.98
N PRO A 201 -14.80 -47.90 -14.62
CA PRO A 201 -13.85 -48.06 -13.53
C PRO A 201 -12.55 -47.28 -13.81
N HIS A 202 -12.16 -46.42 -12.87
CA HIS A 202 -10.94 -45.62 -12.96
C HIS A 202 -9.70 -46.51 -12.80
N VAL A 203 -8.86 -46.59 -13.83
CA VAL A 203 -7.65 -47.41 -13.83
C VAL A 203 -6.52 -46.62 -13.16
N VAL A 204 -6.15 -47.01 -11.94
CA VAL A 204 -4.98 -46.44 -11.24
C VAL A 204 -3.73 -47.18 -11.73
N PRO A 205 -2.68 -46.49 -12.21
CA PRO A 205 -1.46 -47.16 -12.66
C PRO A 205 -0.80 -47.96 -11.52
N SER A 206 -0.37 -49.18 -11.85
CA SER A 206 0.10 -50.21 -10.89
C SER A 206 1.53 -49.99 -10.37
N TYR A 207 2.24 -48.94 -10.81
CA TYR A 207 3.62 -48.67 -10.42
C TYR A 207 3.86 -47.17 -10.13
N LEU A 208 4.48 -46.88 -8.99
CA LEU A 208 4.91 -45.54 -8.58
C LEU A 208 6.45 -45.47 -8.71
N PRO A 209 7.00 -44.78 -9.72
CA PRO A 209 8.43 -44.50 -9.73
C PRO A 209 8.79 -43.57 -8.56
N GLU A 210 9.88 -43.88 -7.87
CA GLU A 210 10.44 -43.03 -6.80
C GLU A 210 10.84 -41.67 -7.41
N ARG A 211 10.14 -40.60 -7.04
CA ARG A 211 10.37 -39.25 -7.59
C ARG A 211 11.38 -38.49 -6.75
N ALA A 212 12.40 -37.95 -7.41
CA ALA A 212 13.27 -36.96 -6.80
C ALA A 212 12.47 -35.67 -6.57
N GLN A 213 12.32 -35.26 -5.31
CA GLN A 213 11.64 -34.01 -4.97
C GLN A 213 12.39 -32.83 -5.60
N ARG A 214 11.79 -32.19 -6.60
CA ARG A 214 12.34 -31.01 -7.28
C ARG A 214 11.30 -29.90 -7.30
N THR A 215 11.75 -28.67 -7.03
CA THR A 215 10.93 -27.47 -7.18
C THR A 215 11.00 -26.95 -8.61
N PHE A 216 9.85 -26.59 -9.18
CA PHE A 216 9.73 -26.01 -10.51
C PHE A 216 9.03 -24.64 -10.44
N PHE A 217 9.55 -23.71 -11.26
CA PHE A 217 8.93 -22.43 -11.62
C PHE A 217 8.59 -21.47 -10.48
N THR A 218 9.19 -21.68 -9.30
CA THR A 218 8.90 -20.88 -8.09
C THR A 218 10.06 -19.94 -7.74
N TYR A 219 11.30 -20.31 -8.06
CA TYR A 219 12.50 -19.63 -7.55
C TYR A 219 12.58 -18.16 -7.97
N ASN A 220 12.46 -17.85 -9.26
CA ASN A 220 12.54 -16.47 -9.76
C ASN A 220 11.21 -15.71 -9.70
N PHE A 221 10.13 -16.31 -9.20
CA PHE A 221 8.80 -15.69 -9.22
C PHE A 221 8.80 -14.37 -8.44
N PHE A 222 9.33 -14.37 -7.21
CA PHE A 222 9.40 -13.16 -6.40
C PHE A 222 10.32 -12.10 -6.99
N GLN A 223 11.50 -12.50 -7.48
CA GLN A 223 12.52 -11.59 -7.98
C GLN A 223 12.12 -10.94 -9.31
N ASN A 224 11.50 -11.69 -10.21
CA ASN A 224 11.21 -11.22 -11.56
C ASN A 224 9.80 -10.64 -11.72
N ILE A 225 8.84 -11.04 -10.87
CA ILE A 225 7.44 -10.60 -10.99
C ILE A 225 7.04 -9.73 -9.80
N ILE A 226 7.12 -10.25 -8.58
CA ILE A 226 6.52 -9.59 -7.41
C ILE A 226 7.28 -8.32 -6.99
N TYR A 227 8.61 -8.38 -6.86
CA TYR A 227 9.38 -7.24 -6.37
C TYR A 227 9.45 -6.06 -7.35
N PRO A 228 9.62 -6.26 -8.67
CA PRO A 228 9.58 -5.17 -9.64
C PRO A 228 8.22 -4.45 -9.66
N GLU A 229 7.15 -5.16 -9.34
CA GLU A 229 5.79 -4.66 -9.33
C GLU A 229 5.30 -4.14 -7.96
N ALA A 230 6.16 -4.15 -6.92
CA ALA A 230 5.79 -3.73 -5.57
C ALA A 230 5.29 -2.26 -5.48
N GLY A 231 5.57 -1.43 -6.50
CA GLY A 231 5.10 -0.05 -6.62
C GLY A 231 3.70 0.12 -7.21
N LEU A 232 3.06 -0.93 -7.72
CA LEU A 232 1.78 -0.85 -8.44
C LEU A 232 0.56 -0.62 -7.54
N VAL A 233 0.71 -0.75 -6.22
CA VAL A 233 -0.41 -0.52 -5.28
C VAL A 233 -0.77 0.95 -5.23
N SER A 234 -2.04 1.24 -5.47
CA SER A 234 -2.58 2.59 -5.30
C SER A 234 -2.53 2.98 -3.82
N ASP A 235 -2.15 4.22 -3.50
CA ASP A 235 -2.12 4.68 -2.11
C ASP A 235 -3.51 4.56 -1.46
N ASN A 236 -3.54 4.25 -0.16
CA ASN A 236 -4.79 4.25 0.61
C ASN A 236 -5.43 5.64 0.59
N LYS A 237 -6.46 5.80 -0.26
CA LYS A 237 -7.12 7.10 -0.50
C LYS A 237 -7.72 7.69 0.77
N LYS A 238 -8.17 6.84 1.72
CA LYS A 238 -8.76 7.28 3.00
C LYS A 238 -7.70 7.95 3.87
N GLU A 239 -6.54 7.30 4.03
CA GLU A 239 -5.45 7.81 4.87
C GLU A 239 -4.71 8.99 4.23
N VAL A 240 -4.51 8.99 2.91
CA VAL A 240 -3.98 10.16 2.19
C VAL A 240 -4.90 11.38 2.39
N ARG A 241 -6.23 11.20 2.30
CA ARG A 241 -7.19 12.29 2.53
C ARG A 241 -7.16 12.77 3.99
N ARG A 242 -7.00 11.86 4.95
CA ARG A 242 -6.89 12.19 6.37
C ARG A 242 -5.63 13.01 6.66
N ASN A 243 -4.48 12.61 6.12
CA ASN A 243 -3.23 13.35 6.28
C ASN A 243 -3.27 14.72 5.60
N LYS A 244 -3.83 14.81 4.39
CA LYS A 244 -4.05 16.10 3.71
C LYS A 244 -4.91 17.04 4.56
N ARG A 245 -5.99 16.54 5.18
CA ARG A 245 -6.83 17.35 6.09
C ARG A 245 -6.07 17.83 7.32
N LYS A 246 -5.29 16.96 7.97
CA LYS A 246 -4.46 17.35 9.13
C LYS A 246 -3.44 18.43 8.75
N PHE A 247 -2.80 18.30 7.58
CA PHE A 247 -1.86 19.30 7.08
C PHE A 247 -2.55 20.63 6.82
N ILE A 248 -3.69 20.64 6.12
CA ILE A 248 -4.47 21.86 5.83
C ILE A 248 -4.94 22.54 7.13
N LEU A 249 -5.46 21.77 8.10
CA LEU A 249 -5.88 22.33 9.39
C LEU A 249 -4.69 22.88 10.19
N GLY A 250 -3.55 22.19 10.13
CA GLY A 250 -2.31 22.65 10.77
C GLY A 250 -1.78 23.96 10.16
N THR A 251 -1.77 24.08 8.83
CA THR A 251 -1.33 25.31 8.15
C THR A 251 -2.27 26.47 8.43
N ILE A 252 -3.59 26.25 8.42
CA ILE A 252 -4.58 27.26 8.82
C ILE A 252 -4.33 27.70 10.27
N GLY A 253 -4.09 26.76 11.19
CA GLY A 253 -3.79 27.07 12.59
C GLY A 253 -2.54 27.95 12.74
N ILE A 254 -1.46 27.63 12.03
CA ILE A 254 -0.22 28.43 12.04
C ILE A 254 -0.47 29.85 11.51
N ILE A 255 -1.23 29.98 10.42
CA ILE A 255 -1.57 31.29 9.84
C ILE A 255 -2.37 32.13 10.84
N VAL A 256 -3.40 31.54 11.48
CA VAL A 256 -4.22 32.24 12.48
C VAL A 256 -3.38 32.69 13.68
N CYS A 257 -2.52 31.82 14.20
CA CYS A 257 -1.60 32.18 15.27
C CYS A 257 -0.65 33.31 14.85
N GLY A 258 -0.10 33.25 13.62
CA GLY A 258 0.75 34.30 13.07
C GLY A 258 0.04 35.66 12.99
N VAL A 259 -1.21 35.67 12.49
CA VAL A 259 -2.04 36.89 12.45
C VAL A 259 -2.32 37.43 13.85
N CYS A 260 -2.61 36.57 14.82
CA CYS A 260 -2.84 37.01 16.22
C CYS A 260 -1.57 37.62 16.84
N ILE A 261 -0.40 37.04 16.58
CA ILE A 261 0.89 37.58 17.05
C ILE A 261 1.17 38.93 16.40
N LEU A 262 0.94 39.07 15.10
CA LEU A 262 1.12 40.35 14.40
C LEU A 262 0.13 41.42 14.89
N ALA A 263 -1.13 41.05 15.11
CA ALA A 263 -2.15 41.96 15.62
C ALA A 263 -1.84 42.44 17.05
N THR A 264 -1.41 41.53 17.92
CA THR A 264 -0.99 41.90 19.29
C THR A 264 0.25 42.78 19.27
N TRP A 265 1.27 42.44 18.46
CA TRP A 265 2.46 43.27 18.30
C TRP A 265 2.13 44.67 17.77
N GLN A 266 1.28 44.76 16.75
CA GLN A 266 0.83 46.04 16.18
C GLN A 266 0.12 46.91 17.23
N ASN A 267 -0.76 46.30 18.04
CA ASN A 267 -1.45 47.00 19.12
C ASN A 267 -0.46 47.54 20.18
N TYR A 268 0.48 46.72 20.63
CA TYR A 268 1.52 47.16 21.57
C TYR A 268 2.42 48.23 20.98
N PHE A 269 2.80 48.12 19.70
CA PHE A 269 3.59 49.13 19.01
C PHE A 269 2.86 50.47 18.95
N TYR A 270 1.54 50.47 18.66
CA TYR A 270 0.74 51.68 18.62
C TYR A 270 0.64 52.35 19.99
N GLN A 271 0.39 51.56 21.05
CA GLN A 271 0.37 52.05 22.42
C GLN A 271 1.73 52.66 22.80
N ASN A 272 2.83 51.95 22.53
CA ASN A 272 4.18 52.43 22.82
C ASN A 272 4.52 53.72 22.07
N LYS A 273 4.16 53.82 20.78
CA LYS A 273 4.37 55.03 19.97
C LYS A 273 3.62 56.24 20.56
N THR A 274 2.36 56.05 20.99
CA THR A 274 1.60 57.15 21.61
C THR A 274 2.17 57.58 22.96
N ALA A 275 2.68 56.63 23.76
CA ALA A 275 3.39 56.92 25.00
C ALA A 275 4.68 57.71 24.74
N SER A 276 5.50 57.31 23.76
CA SER A 276 6.72 58.03 23.37
C SER A 276 6.43 59.47 22.95
N LEU A 277 5.39 59.70 22.14
CA LEU A 277 5.01 61.04 21.70
C LEU A 277 4.57 61.93 22.87
N LYS A 278 3.85 61.39 23.86
CA LYS A 278 3.50 62.12 25.09
C LYS A 278 4.76 62.48 25.89
N LEU A 279 5.71 61.57 25.99
CA LEU A 279 6.97 61.78 26.69
C LEU A 279 7.82 62.89 26.05
N ILE A 280 7.92 62.90 24.72
CA ILE A 280 8.63 63.96 23.99
C ILE A 280 7.99 65.32 24.29
N LYS A 281 6.66 65.43 24.20
CA LYS A 281 5.94 66.68 24.54
C LYS A 281 6.19 67.14 25.98
N LEU A 282 6.15 66.23 26.96
CA LEU A 282 6.42 66.56 28.36
C LEU A 282 7.88 66.97 28.58
N THR A 283 8.82 66.36 27.85
CA THR A 283 10.25 66.70 27.92
C THR A 283 10.51 68.07 27.30
N ASP A 284 9.84 68.40 26.19
CA ASP A 284 9.91 69.72 25.56
C ASP A 284 9.28 70.79 26.46
N GLU A 285 8.13 70.51 27.10
CA GLU A 285 7.50 71.40 28.08
C GLU A 285 8.44 71.68 29.26
N PHE A 286 9.10 70.64 29.80
CA PHE A 286 10.10 70.79 30.86
C PHE A 286 11.30 71.65 30.41
N ARG A 287 11.83 71.43 29.20
CA ARG A 287 12.96 72.21 28.66
C ARG A 287 12.64 73.69 28.49
N GLN A 288 11.37 74.02 28.20
CA GLN A 288 10.92 75.41 28.04
C GLN A 288 10.59 76.09 29.38
N MET A 289 10.50 75.36 30.50
CA MET A 289 10.28 75.98 31.80
C MET A 289 11.55 76.67 32.31
N THR A 290 11.51 78.00 32.39
CA THR A 290 12.56 78.79 33.02
C THR A 290 12.51 78.60 34.55
N ILE A 291 13.47 77.86 35.09
CA ILE A 291 13.62 77.70 36.54
C ILE A 291 14.28 78.96 37.09
N SER A 292 13.56 79.73 37.89
CA SER A 292 14.14 80.89 38.59
C SER A 292 15.24 80.41 39.54
N GLN A 293 16.47 80.89 39.36
CA GLN A 293 17.63 80.57 40.22
C GLN A 293 17.63 81.34 41.56
N SER A 294 16.56 82.08 41.86
CA SER A 294 16.39 82.74 43.15
C SER A 294 16.13 81.72 44.25
N MET A 295 16.72 81.95 45.44
CA MET A 295 16.60 81.08 46.59
C MET A 295 15.16 81.18 47.15
N ASP A 296 14.32 80.19 46.83
CA ASP A 296 12.95 80.04 47.37
C ASP A 296 12.96 79.00 48.52
N PRO A 297 12.87 79.42 49.79
CA PRO A 297 12.88 78.51 50.94
C PRO A 297 11.61 77.63 51.03
N THR A 298 10.56 77.94 50.28
CA THR A 298 9.31 77.16 50.21
C THR A 298 9.33 76.05 49.15
N GLY A 299 10.29 76.08 48.22
CA GLY A 299 10.44 75.09 47.14
C GLY A 299 9.26 75.01 46.15
N ARG A 300 8.35 76.00 46.16
CA ARG A 300 7.13 75.98 45.34
C ARG A 300 7.43 76.18 43.86
N ASN A 301 8.50 76.91 43.56
CA ASN A 301 9.05 77.08 42.21
C ASN A 301 9.43 75.75 41.52
N LEU A 302 9.75 74.71 42.28
CA LEU A 302 10.15 73.40 41.76
C LEU A 302 8.99 72.41 41.58
N LEU A 303 7.82 72.66 42.19
CA LEU A 303 6.67 71.74 42.16
C LEU A 303 6.15 71.46 40.74
N LYS A 304 6.10 72.48 39.88
CA LYS A 304 5.60 72.34 38.50
C LYS A 304 6.60 71.53 37.63
N PRO A 305 7.91 71.86 37.59
CA PRO A 305 8.91 71.03 36.92
C PRO A 305 8.97 69.57 37.42
N LEU A 306 8.91 69.35 38.75
CA LEU A 306 8.91 67.99 39.32
C LEU A 306 7.64 67.21 38.95
N ASN A 307 6.49 67.86 38.85
CA ASN A 307 5.26 67.18 38.41
C ASN A 307 5.33 66.77 36.93
N VAL A 308 5.93 67.57 36.05
CA VAL A 308 6.14 67.20 34.64
C VAL A 308 7.10 66.02 34.52
N LEU A 309 8.21 66.02 35.28
CA LEU A 309 9.12 64.86 35.34
C LEU A 309 8.42 63.61 35.87
N ARG A 310 7.61 63.74 36.92
CA ARG A 310 6.81 62.62 37.45
C ARG A 310 5.84 62.07 36.40
N GLN A 311 5.12 62.93 35.69
CA GLN A 311 4.22 62.48 34.61
C GLN A 311 4.97 61.82 33.46
N ALA A 312 6.16 62.31 33.12
CA ALA A 312 7.05 61.72 32.11
C ALA A 312 7.49 60.30 32.51
N THR A 313 7.78 60.05 33.80
CA THR A 313 8.13 58.70 34.29
C THR A 313 6.99 57.69 34.18
N TYR A 314 5.72 58.15 34.20
CA TYR A 314 4.54 57.28 34.08
C TYR A 314 4.03 57.11 32.65
N ALA A 315 4.68 57.70 31.64
CA ALA A 315 4.17 57.72 30.27
C ALA A 315 4.02 56.33 29.63
N TYR A 316 4.86 55.36 30.03
CA TYR A 316 4.78 53.96 29.58
C TYR A 316 4.01 53.04 30.55
N GLY A 317 3.36 53.60 31.57
CA GLY A 317 2.69 52.86 32.64
C GLY A 317 3.54 52.72 33.91
N ASP A 318 2.91 52.21 34.97
CA ASP A 318 3.53 52.00 36.28
C ASP A 318 4.44 50.74 36.24
N TYR A 319 5.75 50.95 36.09
CA TYR A 319 6.75 49.89 35.91
C TYR A 319 6.81 48.92 37.10
N GLU A 320 6.38 49.32 38.30
CA GLU A 320 6.29 48.41 39.45
C GLU A 320 5.24 47.30 39.28
N LYS A 321 4.14 47.56 38.56
CA LYS A 321 3.07 46.56 38.37
C LYS A 321 3.41 45.50 37.33
N HIS A 322 4.21 45.84 36.32
CA HIS A 322 4.60 44.90 35.26
C HIS A 322 5.76 43.97 35.63
N TYR A 323 6.53 44.27 36.70
CA TYR A 323 7.60 43.39 37.18
C TYR A 323 7.08 42.12 37.88
N LEU A 324 5.82 42.14 38.36
CA LEU A 324 5.22 41.00 39.05
C LEU A 324 4.94 39.80 38.12
N SER A 325 4.54 40.05 36.86
CA SER A 325 4.28 39.00 35.87
C SER A 325 5.57 38.39 35.30
N LEU A 326 6.63 39.19 35.15
CA LEU A 326 7.97 38.71 34.76
C LEU A 326 8.64 37.89 35.87
N LYS A 327 8.44 38.24 37.15
CA LYS A 327 8.90 37.41 38.28
C LYS A 327 8.27 36.02 38.29
N ILE A 328 6.99 35.88 37.94
CA ILE A 328 6.32 34.57 37.85
C ILE A 328 6.94 33.71 36.74
N LEU A 329 7.26 34.31 35.59
CA LEU A 329 7.89 33.59 34.47
C LEU A 329 9.33 33.15 34.77
N VAL A 330 10.10 33.97 35.50
CA VAL A 330 11.47 33.65 35.96
C VAL A 330 11.45 32.62 37.09
N TYR A 331 10.46 32.69 38.01
CA TYR A 331 10.30 31.71 39.10
C TYR A 331 9.95 30.30 38.59
N ILE A 332 9.15 30.20 37.53
CA ILE A 332 8.84 28.91 36.87
C ILE A 332 10.08 28.31 36.18
N ARG A 333 11.00 29.15 35.69
CA ARG A 333 12.25 28.69 35.07
C ARG A 333 13.32 28.29 36.11
N GLY A 334 13.33 28.93 37.28
CA GLY A 334 14.24 28.63 38.40
C GLY A 334 13.94 27.30 39.12
N LYS A 335 12.70 26.81 39.12
CA LYS A 335 12.35 25.54 39.78
C LYS A 335 12.74 24.26 39.02
N LYS A 336 13.16 24.35 37.75
CA LYS A 336 13.62 23.19 36.97
C LYS A 336 15.12 22.91 37.04
N SER A 337 15.92 23.77 37.68
CA SER A 337 17.39 23.62 37.74
C SER A 337 17.91 23.07 39.08
N VAL A 338 17.04 22.70 40.02
CA VAL A 338 17.41 22.08 41.31
C VAL A 338 16.69 20.74 41.43
N LYS A 339 16.98 19.84 40.50
CA LYS A 339 16.79 18.38 40.60
C LYS A 339 17.66 17.73 39.53
N LYS A 340 18.97 17.83 39.71
CA LYS A 340 19.94 16.82 39.30
C LYS A 340 21.15 16.93 40.21
#